data_AF-A0A2I0KKI7-F1
#
_entry.id   AF-A0A2I0KKI7-F1
#
_cell.length_a   1.000
_cell.length_b   1.000
_cell.length_c   1.000
_cell.angle_alpha   90.00
_cell.angle_beta   90.00
_cell.angle_gamma   90.00
#
_symmetry.space_group_name_H-M   'P 1'
#
loop_
_entity.id
_entity.type
_entity.pdbx_description
1 polymer ?
#
loop_
_entity_poly.entity_id
_entity_poly.type
_entity_poly.pdbx_seq_one_letter_code
_entity_poly.pdbx_strand_id
1 'polypeptide(L)'
;MARVMQKRATSRRKLHIPRSLSTSKSVRGSSIVLGALLLYIHKLKLKLAALTRDYCTLYATNRQLLKYTRLLKMSQSQVRVEKIGNVARPSFRVRVMCEKRGGRLVPILEAFEKMGLNIMQASVSCDRMFAMEAIAVAAAQEQPPAATAVTQALLEAIK
;
A
#
# COMPACT_ATOMS: atom_id res chain seq x y z
N MET A 1 -61.64 -18.76 -86.85
CA MET A 1 -62.43 -18.91 -85.61
C MET A 1 -61.53 -19.48 -84.53
N ALA A 2 -60.91 -18.58 -83.76
CA ALA A 2 -60.02 -18.90 -82.64
C ALA A 2 -60.83 -19.32 -81.39
N ARG A 3 -60.16 -19.96 -80.42
CA ARG A 3 -60.67 -20.58 -79.17
C ARG A 3 -61.06 -22.04 -79.45
N VAL A 4 -60.35 -23.07 -78.95
CA VAL A 4 -60.14 -23.38 -77.54
C VAL A 4 -58.83 -24.18 -77.38
N MET A 5 -57.68 -23.49 -77.38
CA MET A 5 -56.37 -24.06 -77.03
C MET A 5 -55.65 -23.14 -76.05
N GLN A 6 -56.34 -22.77 -74.97
CA GLN A 6 -55.78 -21.81 -74.02
C GLN A 6 -56.37 -21.95 -72.61
N LYS A 7 -56.37 -23.16 -72.04
CA LYS A 7 -56.72 -23.37 -70.62
C LYS A 7 -55.85 -24.41 -69.89
N ARG A 8 -54.59 -24.60 -70.32
CA ARG A 8 -53.62 -25.47 -69.60
C ARG A 8 -52.23 -24.86 -69.39
N ALA A 9 -52.08 -23.54 -69.53
CA ALA A 9 -50.77 -22.86 -69.44
C ALA A 9 -50.68 -21.75 -68.37
N THR A 10 -51.57 -21.72 -67.36
CA THR A 10 -51.57 -20.65 -66.33
C THR A 10 -51.58 -21.13 -64.87
N SER A 11 -51.44 -22.42 -64.60
CA SER A 11 -51.46 -22.97 -63.23
C SER A 11 -50.08 -23.34 -62.65
N ARG A 12 -48.97 -22.99 -63.32
CA ARG A 12 -47.60 -23.23 -62.82
C ARG A 12 -46.81 -21.95 -62.51
N ARG A 13 -47.48 -20.86 -62.13
CA ARG A 13 -46.85 -19.71 -61.50
C ARG A 13 -47.75 -19.25 -60.36
N LYS A 14 -47.19 -19.24 -59.15
CA LYS A 14 -47.76 -18.90 -57.83
C LYS A 14 -47.97 -20.09 -56.88
N LEU A 15 -46.95 -20.93 -56.73
CA LEU A 15 -46.51 -21.26 -55.37
C LEU A 15 -45.46 -20.22 -54.96
N HIS A 16 -45.90 -18.97 -54.79
CA HIS A 16 -45.25 -18.19 -53.75
C HIS A 16 -45.68 -18.91 -52.49
N ILE A 17 -44.81 -19.78 -51.98
CA ILE A 17 -44.88 -20.20 -50.60
C ILE A 17 -45.08 -18.89 -49.84
N PRO A 18 -46.25 -18.63 -49.23
CA PRO A 18 -46.24 -17.64 -48.21
C PRO A 18 -45.25 -18.24 -47.20
N ARG A 19 -44.06 -17.63 -47.09
CA ARG A 19 -43.40 -17.56 -45.79
C ARG A 19 -44.34 -16.74 -44.90
N SER A 20 -45.55 -17.26 -44.66
CA SER A 20 -46.41 -16.85 -43.58
C SER A 20 -45.68 -17.34 -42.36
N LEU A 21 -44.78 -16.48 -41.91
CA LEU A 21 -44.74 -16.10 -40.52
C LEU A 21 -44.79 -17.34 -39.64
N SER A 22 -43.65 -18.03 -39.55
CA SER A 22 -43.23 -18.57 -38.26
C SER A 22 -43.00 -17.38 -37.32
N THR A 23 -44.05 -16.61 -37.05
CA THR A 23 -44.17 -15.73 -35.91
C THR A 23 -44.64 -16.60 -34.78
N SER A 24 -43.75 -17.48 -34.32
CA SER A 24 -43.88 -18.02 -32.99
C SER A 24 -43.80 -16.82 -32.03
N LYS A 25 -44.95 -16.38 -31.52
CA LYS A 25 -45.04 -15.34 -30.49
C LYS A 25 -44.34 -15.75 -29.18
N SER A 26 -43.91 -17.00 -29.06
CA SER A 26 -43.19 -17.55 -27.90
C SER A 26 -41.72 -17.11 -27.84
N VAL A 27 -41.07 -16.82 -28.97
CA VAL A 27 -39.61 -16.52 -29.02
C VAL A 27 -39.31 -15.03 -28.76
N ARG A 28 -40.29 -14.14 -28.93
CA ARG A 28 -40.06 -12.68 -28.86
C ARG A 28 -39.85 -12.20 -27.42
N GLY A 29 -40.66 -12.69 -26.47
CA GLY A 29 -40.55 -12.33 -25.05
C GLY A 29 -39.25 -12.82 -24.41
N SER A 30 -38.83 -14.05 -24.70
CA SER A 30 -37.56 -14.61 -24.21
C SER A 30 -36.35 -13.90 -24.82
N SER A 31 -36.37 -13.53 -26.11
CA SER A 31 -35.27 -12.79 -26.74
C SER A 31 -35.06 -11.38 -26.19
N ILE A 32 -36.14 -10.67 -25.83
CA ILE A 32 -36.06 -9.31 -25.26
C ILE A 32 -35.54 -9.36 -23.83
N VAL A 33 -36.03 -10.31 -23.01
CA VAL A 33 -35.57 -10.50 -21.64
C VAL A 33 -34.10 -10.96 -21.61
N LEU A 34 -33.70 -11.88 -22.49
CA LEU A 34 -32.33 -12.33 -22.63
C LEU A 34 -31.39 -11.20 -23.05
N GLY A 35 -31.82 -10.34 -23.99
CA GLY A 35 -31.08 -9.16 -24.40
C GLY A 35 -30.86 -8.16 -23.26
N ALA A 36 -31.89 -7.88 -22.46
CA ALA A 36 -31.78 -7.02 -21.28
C ALA A 36 -30.82 -7.59 -20.22
N LEU A 37 -30.86 -8.91 -19.98
CA LEU A 37 -29.93 -9.60 -19.09
C LEU A 37 -28.48 -9.53 -19.59
N LEU A 38 -28.24 -9.76 -20.89
CA LEU A 38 -26.92 -9.65 -21.51
C LEU A 38 -26.36 -8.23 -21.39
N LEU A 39 -27.17 -7.21 -21.65
CA LEU A 39 -26.77 -5.81 -21.47
C LEU A 39 -26.44 -5.49 -20.00
N TYR A 40 -27.22 -6.02 -19.07
CA TYR A 40 -26.97 -5.86 -17.64
C TYR A 40 -25.66 -6.52 -17.20
N ILE A 41 -25.42 -7.77 -17.63
CA ILE A 41 -24.17 -8.50 -17.38
C ILE A 41 -22.99 -7.75 -17.99
N HIS A 42 -23.13 -7.24 -19.21
CA HIS A 42 -22.07 -6.48 -19.86
C HIS A 42 -21.76 -5.17 -19.12
N LYS A 43 -22.79 -4.43 -18.70
CA LYS A 43 -22.66 -3.23 -17.86
C LYS A 43 -21.94 -3.54 -16.54
N LEU A 44 -22.27 -4.66 -15.90
CA LEU A 44 -21.60 -5.10 -14.68
C LEU A 44 -20.12 -5.42 -14.93
N LYS A 45 -19.81 -6.12 -16.03
CA LYS A 45 -18.41 -6.41 -16.41
C LYS A 45 -17.59 -5.13 -16.63
N LEU A 46 -18.17 -4.13 -17.31
CA LEU A 46 -17.51 -2.84 -17.51
C LEU A 46 -17.27 -2.11 -16.18
N LYS A 47 -18.27 -2.09 -15.28
CA LYS A 47 -18.11 -1.50 -13.95
C LYS A 47 -17.05 -2.21 -13.10
N LEU A 48 -17.02 -3.54 -13.15
CA LEU A 48 -16.01 -4.34 -12.44
C LEU A 48 -14.61 -4.00 -12.96
N ALA A 49 -14.42 -3.96 -14.28
CA ALA A 49 -13.14 -3.63 -14.90
C ALA A 49 -12.67 -2.21 -14.53
N ALA A 50 -13.58 -1.23 -14.52
CA ALA A 50 -13.28 0.13 -14.07
C ALA A 50 -12.84 0.15 -12.60
N LEU A 51 -13.60 -0.51 -11.72
CA LEU A 51 -13.27 -0.59 -10.29
C LEU A 51 -11.91 -1.27 -10.05
N THR A 52 -11.60 -2.35 -10.76
CA THR A 52 -10.30 -3.02 -10.65
C THR A 52 -9.16 -2.09 -11.09
N ARG A 53 -9.34 -1.34 -12.19
CA ARG A 53 -8.34 -0.37 -12.65
C ARG A 53 -8.12 0.74 -11.63
N ASP A 54 -9.19 1.28 -11.06
CA ASP A 54 -9.12 2.32 -10.04
C ASP A 54 -8.42 1.79 -8.78
N TYR A 55 -8.76 0.57 -8.35
CA TYR A 55 -8.10 -0.09 -7.23
C TYR A 55 -6.60 -0.28 -7.46
N CYS A 56 -6.20 -0.78 -8.64
CA CYS A 56 -4.78 -0.94 -8.97
C CYS A 56 -4.04 0.41 -8.98
N THR A 57 -4.70 1.46 -9.48
CA THR A 57 -4.14 2.82 -9.50
C THR A 57 -3.95 3.36 -8.09
N LEU A 58 -4.97 3.25 -7.24
CA LEU A 58 -4.93 3.65 -5.83
C LEU A 58 -3.92 2.84 -5.02
N TYR A 59 -3.76 1.56 -5.32
CA TYR A 59 -2.78 0.70 -4.67
C TYR A 59 -1.35 1.12 -5.05
N ALA A 60 -1.10 1.39 -6.34
CA ALA A 60 0.20 1.85 -6.81
C ALA A 60 0.57 3.22 -6.22
N THR A 61 -0.36 4.17 -6.19
CA THR A 61 -0.12 5.50 -5.59
C THR A 61 0.12 5.40 -4.09
N ASN A 62 -0.69 4.64 -3.35
CA ASN A 62 -0.48 4.42 -1.91
C ASN A 62 0.88 3.78 -1.64
N ARG A 63 1.30 2.79 -2.44
CA ARG A 63 2.62 2.17 -2.30
C ARG A 63 3.75 3.18 -2.50
N GLN A 64 3.63 4.08 -3.47
CA GLN A 64 4.60 5.15 -3.69
C GLN A 64 4.62 6.15 -2.54
N LEU A 65 3.46 6.63 -2.10
CA LEU A 65 3.35 7.53 -0.94
C LEU A 65 3.97 6.91 0.32
N LEU A 66 3.71 5.61 0.58
CA LEU A 66 4.32 4.93 1.71
C LEU A 66 5.86 4.88 1.61
N LYS A 67 6.40 4.75 0.39
CA LYS A 67 7.84 4.80 0.15
C LYS A 67 8.39 6.20 0.45
N TYR A 68 7.75 7.26 -0.03
CA TYR A 68 8.15 8.65 0.25
C TYR A 68 8.03 8.99 1.74
N THR A 69 6.92 8.63 2.40
CA THR A 69 6.74 8.82 3.83
C THR A 69 7.78 8.05 4.64
N ARG A 70 8.16 6.84 4.21
CA ARG A 70 9.30 6.14 4.83
C ARG A 70 10.59 6.93 4.64
N LEU A 71 10.93 7.37 3.44
CA LEU A 71 12.14 8.15 3.18
C LEU A 71 12.19 9.44 4.03
N LEU A 72 11.08 10.15 4.16
CA LEU A 72 10.95 11.32 5.04
C LEU A 72 11.18 10.95 6.51
N LYS A 73 10.63 9.83 6.98
CA LYS A 73 10.91 9.33 8.34
C LYS A 73 12.35 8.83 8.51
N MET A 74 12.99 8.29 7.46
CA MET A 74 14.40 7.88 7.50
C MET A 74 15.33 9.09 7.64
N SER A 75 14.98 10.22 7.02
CA SER A 75 15.78 11.46 7.12
C SER A 75 15.77 12.10 8.51
N GLN A 76 14.86 11.67 9.40
CA GLN A 76 14.80 12.18 10.77
C GLN A 76 15.47 11.19 11.72
N SER A 77 16.73 11.46 12.05
CA SER A 77 17.39 10.84 13.19
C SER A 77 16.58 11.12 14.45
N GLN A 78 16.16 10.06 15.16
CA GLN A 78 15.39 10.17 16.39
C GLN A 78 16.21 9.65 17.57
N VAL A 79 16.26 10.45 18.63
CA VAL A 79 16.83 10.07 19.92
C VAL A 79 15.75 10.24 20.98
N ARG A 80 15.53 9.22 21.79
CA ARG A 80 14.65 9.27 22.96
C ARG A 80 15.44 8.84 24.19
N VAL A 81 15.36 9.65 25.24
CA VAL A 81 16.03 9.38 26.52
C VAL A 81 14.99 9.38 27.62
N GLU A 82 14.87 8.25 28.30
CA GLU A 82 13.99 8.05 29.45
C GLU A 82 14.85 7.85 30.69
N LYS A 83 14.53 8.53 31.79
CA LYS A 83 15.20 8.31 33.07
C LYS A 83 14.53 7.12 33.76
N ILE A 84 15.24 6.01 33.93
CA ILE A 84 14.75 4.76 34.49
C ILE A 84 15.62 4.39 35.68
N GLY A 85 15.42 5.01 36.84
CA GLY A 85 16.24 4.73 38.03
C GLY A 85 15.88 5.60 39.23
N ASN A 86 16.31 5.19 40.43
CA ASN A 86 16.09 5.92 41.67
C ASN A 86 17.04 7.12 41.80
N VAL A 87 16.70 8.09 42.67
CA VAL A 87 17.48 9.33 42.88
C VAL A 87 18.96 9.08 43.21
N ALA A 88 19.27 7.96 43.88
CA ALA A 88 20.63 7.59 44.27
C ALA A 88 21.52 7.07 43.13
N ARG A 89 20.94 6.46 42.08
CA ARG A 89 21.65 5.99 40.88
C ARG A 89 20.78 6.21 39.65
N PRO A 90 20.84 7.40 39.04
CA PRO A 90 20.06 7.68 37.85
C PRO A 90 20.61 6.88 36.67
N SER A 91 19.74 6.05 36.10
CA SER A 91 19.95 5.36 34.85
C SER A 91 19.08 5.94 33.75
N PHE A 92 19.58 5.85 32.52
CA PHE A 92 18.94 6.34 31.31
C PHE A 92 18.72 5.17 30.37
N ARG A 93 17.48 5.00 29.90
CA ARG A 93 17.21 4.20 28.71
C ARG A 93 17.23 5.12 27.51
N VAL A 94 18.16 4.85 26.63
CA VAL A 94 18.39 5.63 25.42
C VAL A 94 17.98 4.78 24.23
N ARG A 95 17.17 5.35 23.34
CA ARG A 95 16.82 4.77 22.05
C ARG A 95 17.26 5.72 20.95
N VAL A 96 18.10 5.20 20.05
CA VAL A 96 18.62 5.92 18.90
C VAL A 96 18.15 5.21 17.64
N MET A 97 17.63 5.97 16.68
CA MET A 97 17.33 5.50 15.34
C MET A 97 17.85 6.50 14.32
N CYS A 98 18.62 6.04 13.33
CA CYS A 98 19.14 6.90 12.26
C CYS A 98 19.41 6.15 10.96
N GLU A 99 19.68 6.90 9.90
CA GLU A 99 20.07 6.34 8.61
C GLU A 99 21.28 5.42 8.75
N LYS A 100 21.22 4.27 8.07
CA LYS A 100 22.33 3.34 7.98
C LYS A 100 23.46 3.98 7.17
N ARG A 101 24.50 4.45 7.85
CA ARG A 101 25.78 4.88 7.28
C ARG A 101 26.92 4.18 8.02
N GLY A 102 28.05 3.99 7.35
CA GLY A 102 29.23 3.38 7.97
C GLY A 102 29.68 4.20 9.18
N GLY A 103 30.02 3.52 10.28
CA GLY A 103 30.65 4.18 11.43
C GLY A 103 29.74 4.96 12.37
N ARG A 104 28.41 4.75 12.38
CA ARG A 104 27.50 5.46 13.32
C ARG A 104 27.63 5.06 14.79
N LEU A 105 28.07 3.83 15.07
CA LEU A 105 28.19 3.35 16.46
C LEU A 105 29.28 4.08 17.24
N VAL A 106 30.46 4.30 16.63
CA VAL A 106 31.62 4.93 17.27
C VAL A 106 31.30 6.32 17.84
N PRO A 107 30.77 7.30 17.06
CA PRO A 107 30.48 8.63 17.59
C PRO A 107 29.38 8.61 18.66
N ILE A 108 28.45 7.65 18.60
CA ILE A 108 27.44 7.47 19.64
C ILE A 108 28.10 7.02 20.96
N LEU A 109 29.02 6.05 20.91
CA LEU A 109 29.75 5.57 22.08
C LEU A 109 30.64 6.67 22.67
N GLU A 110 31.33 7.45 21.84
CA GLU A 110 32.11 8.61 22.28
C GLU A 110 31.24 9.67 22.96
N ALA A 111 30.00 9.88 22.49
CA ALA A 111 29.08 10.80 23.13
C ALA A 111 28.64 10.31 24.52
N PHE A 112 28.46 9.01 24.72
CA PHE A 112 28.21 8.46 26.06
C PHE A 112 29.40 8.69 27.00
N GLU A 113 30.61 8.45 26.53
CA GLU A 113 31.84 8.64 27.31
C GLU A 113 32.06 10.11 27.70
N LYS A 114 31.91 11.05 26.75
CA LYS A 114 31.98 12.50 27.00
C LYS A 114 30.94 13.01 28.00
N MET A 115 29.81 12.31 28.11
CA MET A 115 28.73 12.65 29.04
C MET A 115 28.86 11.91 30.39
N GLY A 116 29.95 11.17 30.61
CA GLY A 116 30.18 10.43 31.86
C GLY A 116 29.20 9.28 32.07
N LEU A 117 28.67 8.70 30.99
CA LEU A 117 27.65 7.64 31.04
C LEU A 117 28.25 6.28 30.68
N ASN A 118 28.21 5.35 31.63
CA ASN A 118 28.62 3.97 31.42
C ASN A 118 27.44 3.12 30.91
N ILE A 119 27.62 2.48 29.75
CA ILE A 119 26.62 1.61 29.16
C ILE A 119 26.65 0.24 29.87
N MET A 120 25.55 -0.13 30.52
CA MET A 120 25.38 -1.44 31.18
C MET A 120 24.82 -2.50 30.25
N GLN A 121 23.91 -2.10 29.38
CA GLN A 121 23.30 -2.99 28.40
C GLN A 121 23.11 -2.21 27.12
N ALA A 122 23.42 -2.84 25.98
CA ALA A 122 23.10 -2.31 24.68
C ALA A 122 22.62 -3.41 23.74
N SER A 123 21.65 -3.08 22.91
CA SER A 123 21.21 -3.87 21.77
C SER A 123 21.31 -2.98 20.53
N VAL A 124 21.93 -3.50 19.48
CA VAL A 124 22.13 -2.79 18.22
C VAL A 124 21.59 -3.63 17.08
N SER A 125 20.82 -2.99 16.20
CA SER A 125 20.33 -3.57 14.95
C SER A 125 20.75 -2.68 13.78
N CYS A 126 21.25 -3.32 12.73
CA CYS A 126 21.74 -2.67 11.52
C CYS A 126 21.12 -3.26 10.24
N ASP A 127 19.90 -3.80 10.31
CA ASP A 127 19.22 -4.41 9.16
C ASP A 127 18.91 -3.36 8.08
N ARG A 128 17.86 -2.55 8.30
CA ARG A 128 17.43 -1.49 7.38
C ARG A 128 17.88 -0.10 7.80
N MET A 129 18.02 0.12 9.10
CA MET A 129 18.43 1.36 9.74
C MET A 129 19.43 1.02 10.85
N PHE A 130 20.19 2.01 11.30
CA PHE A 130 20.89 1.88 12.56
C PHE A 130 19.89 2.15 13.69
N ALA A 131 19.68 1.16 14.55
CA ALA A 131 18.87 1.28 15.75
C ALA A 131 19.68 0.77 16.94
N MET A 132 19.70 1.55 18.02
CA MET A 132 20.37 1.19 19.26
C MET A 132 19.45 1.47 20.43
N GLU A 133 19.34 0.49 21.33
CA GLU A 133 18.73 0.66 22.65
C GLU A 133 19.81 0.39 23.69
N ALA A 134 20.03 1.34 24.59
CA ALA A 134 21.04 1.24 25.62
C ALA A 134 20.50 1.65 26.99
N ILE A 135 20.96 0.96 28.02
CA ILE A 135 20.79 1.35 29.42
C ILE A 135 22.13 1.88 29.89
N ALA A 136 22.20 3.18 30.18
CA ALA A 136 23.40 3.86 30.64
C ALA A 136 23.22 4.39 32.07
N VAL A 137 24.29 4.38 32.86
CA VAL A 137 24.31 4.84 34.25
C VAL A 137 25.39 5.90 34.39
N ALA A 138 25.14 6.96 35.18
CA ALA A 138 26.16 7.95 35.48
C ALA A 138 27.38 7.29 36.16
N ALA A 139 28.58 7.69 35.74
CA ALA A 139 29.83 7.29 36.38
C ALA A 139 29.83 7.76 37.84
N ALA A 140 30.40 6.95 38.74
CA ALA A 140 30.30 7.13 40.19
C ALA A 140 30.88 8.45 40.74
N GLN A 141 31.64 9.20 39.93
CA GLN A 141 32.30 10.44 40.33
C GLN A 141 31.70 11.69 39.67
N GLU A 142 30.69 11.57 38.80
CA GLU A 142 30.14 12.70 38.05
C GLU A 142 28.67 12.99 38.40
N GLN A 143 28.33 14.28 38.38
CA GLN A 143 26.94 14.73 38.52
C GLN A 143 26.14 14.19 37.32
N PRO A 144 25.02 13.51 37.53
CA PRO A 144 24.27 12.91 36.43
C PRO A 144 23.74 13.99 35.47
N PRO A 145 24.00 13.87 34.16
CA PRO A 145 23.55 14.86 33.19
C PRO A 145 22.02 14.90 33.08
N ALA A 146 21.47 16.04 32.67
CA ALA A 146 20.05 16.14 32.34
C ALA A 146 19.72 15.30 31.10
N ALA A 147 18.54 14.66 31.08
CA ALA A 147 18.11 13.83 29.95
C ALA A 147 18.08 14.61 28.61
N THR A 148 17.80 15.92 28.67
CA THR A 148 17.83 16.83 27.52
C THR A 148 19.24 17.01 26.96
N ALA A 149 20.25 17.14 27.83
CA ALA A 149 21.65 17.26 27.43
C ALA A 149 22.14 15.98 26.75
N VAL A 150 21.80 14.81 27.30
CA VAL A 150 22.09 13.50 26.70
C VAL A 150 21.45 13.38 25.30
N THR A 151 20.20 13.84 25.17
CA THR A 151 19.49 13.83 23.88
C THR A 151 20.19 14.70 22.83
N GLN A 152 20.63 15.91 23.21
CA GLN A 152 21.32 16.83 22.31
C GLN A 152 22.69 16.29 21.88
N ALA A 153 23.51 15.80 22.81
CA ALA A 153 24.82 15.23 22.50
C ALA A 153 24.72 14.05 21.52
N LEU A 154 23.73 13.17 21.73
CA LEU A 154 23.49 12.05 20.82
C LEU A 154 22.99 12.52 19.45
N LEU A 155 22.10 13.52 19.40
CA LEU A 155 21.65 14.09 18.11
C LEU A 155 22.82 14.68 17.32
N GLU A 156 23.79 15.30 17.99
CA GLU A 156 25.01 15.81 17.36
C GLU A 156 25.92 14.69 16.86
N ALA A 157 26.10 13.61 17.63
CA ALA A 157 26.87 12.43 17.22
C ALA A 157 26.31 11.73 15.97
N ILE A 158 25.02 11.93 15.67
CA ILE A 158 24.31 11.27 14.58
C ILE A 158 24.17 12.16 13.33
N LYS A 159 24.52 13.46 13.40
CA LYS A 159 24.65 14.29 12.20
C LYS A 159 25.68 13.65 11.25
#